data_AF-L7MEC2-F1
#
_entry.id   AF-L7MEC2-F1
#
_cell.length_a   1.000
_cell.length_b   1.000
_cell.length_c   1.000
_cell.angle_alpha   90.00
_cell.angle_beta   90.00
_cell.angle_gamma   90.00
#
_symmetry.space_group_name_H-M   'P 1'
#
loop_
_entity.id
_entity.type
_entity.pdbx_description
1 polymer ?
#
loop_
_entity_poly.entity_id
_entity_poly.type
_entity_poly.pdbx_seq_one_letter_code
_entity_poly.pdbx_strand_id
1 'polypeptide(L)'
;AYDKYDIYSTDSKRILGRSAELAVNYLREHAFESDEPYVAALVAYALSQSNSSEKYAALSALKDRLIYDQELSTRSTGTQPSPLVVEGTAYALLTLLAHNEVETAKTIVNWLNTHRSASGSFASTQDTVVALHALTEFALKSREPNVDLTCNVTLSSQRNFQRSIRLKRDNAAILQQLDIRDVTGKMFVKASGTGSGLLSVKLKYNVLVPPELLCKFNITVRADIHNTRENSAKSYELPPDMLEELLGEFRRRRSIRSWFQSWRRKPATPSPLPHEPLPLRFLHDSRSRDYSPASPFFPQESGGFNGGNSDTPAVSVQGTPQSKLTYDIEVCSRYIGGEDSNMAVIEVVLFSGFEPIKGDLEKATEDNELLAKYEMTEKNVILYFDKIPSESPTCVKFRIERQHVVYNVQSAVVKVYDYYNPMHSCTQFYGPGSTSPLLKLVCEGNQCQCAEAQCPMKEPFLDVERAGTTLKKRAKLRELVCQQHDFAWIGVVSSNNVVNGYRHITFRVDTVIKEGLERSDSVMTGTKLFVARELCSTADLIRGERYFVFGRDSEPSEKDGETIMKYNLDKHVRLFNTDERLTSVRGRKLYSVLQWLVSGFERQGACHP
;
A
#
# COMPACT_ATOMS: atom_id res chain seq x y z
N ALA A 1 46.14 0.80 -18.76
CA ALA A 1 45.49 2.01 -19.29
C ALA A 1 44.46 2.58 -18.30
N TYR A 2 44.82 2.72 -17.02
CA TYR A 2 43.96 3.30 -15.98
C TYR A 2 44.73 4.21 -14.99
N ASP A 3 45.88 4.77 -15.39
CA ASP A 3 46.65 5.76 -14.60
C ASP A 3 46.55 7.17 -15.21
N LYS A 4 45.34 7.64 -15.55
CA LYS A 4 45.23 8.91 -16.29
C LYS A 4 44.06 9.79 -15.87
N TYR A 5 43.87 9.97 -14.56
CA TYR A 5 43.13 11.11 -14.00
C TYR A 5 43.71 11.48 -12.63
N ASP A 6 44.88 12.10 -12.64
CA ASP A 6 45.46 12.76 -11.46
C ASP A 6 44.95 14.20 -11.45
N ILE A 7 43.81 14.43 -10.79
CA ILE A 7 42.99 15.66 -10.89
C ILE A 7 43.55 16.81 -10.02
N TYR A 8 44.63 16.59 -9.26
CA TYR A 8 45.15 17.57 -8.31
C TYR A 8 46.48 18.19 -8.77
N SER A 9 46.54 19.53 -8.80
CA SER A 9 47.79 20.27 -9.01
C SER A 9 48.82 19.90 -7.93
N THR A 10 50.12 20.04 -8.23
CA THR A 10 51.22 19.79 -7.27
C THR A 10 51.07 20.62 -5.99
N ASP A 11 50.53 21.83 -6.07
CA ASP A 11 50.21 22.65 -4.90
C ASP A 11 49.03 22.10 -4.08
N SER A 12 47.99 21.59 -4.75
CA SER A 12 46.84 20.96 -4.09
C SER A 12 47.27 19.71 -3.31
N LYS A 13 48.19 18.90 -3.84
CA LYS A 13 48.76 17.73 -3.14
C LYS A 13 49.58 18.14 -1.92
N ARG A 14 50.34 19.23 -2.03
CA ARG A 14 51.14 19.78 -0.91
C ARG A 14 50.25 20.32 0.20
N ILE A 15 49.17 21.02 -0.15
CA ILE A 15 48.17 21.52 0.81
C ILE A 15 47.47 20.34 1.48
N LEU A 16 47.02 19.34 0.71
CA LEU A 16 46.36 18.14 1.25
C LEU A 16 47.27 17.39 2.23
N GLY A 17 48.56 17.20 1.89
CA GLY A 17 49.53 16.57 2.78
C GLY A 17 49.70 17.34 4.09
N ARG A 18 49.84 18.68 4.03
CA ARG A 18 49.96 19.52 5.22
C ARG A 18 48.70 19.50 6.08
N SER A 19 47.52 19.54 5.48
CA SER A 19 46.24 19.43 6.20
C SER A 19 46.08 18.06 6.86
N ALA A 20 46.49 16.99 6.18
CA ALA A 20 46.47 15.64 6.74
C ALA A 20 47.41 15.51 7.95
N GLU A 21 48.63 16.06 7.89
CA GLU A 21 49.55 16.06 9.03
C GLU A 21 48.98 16.83 10.23
N LEU A 22 48.36 17.99 10.01
CA LEU A 22 47.69 18.76 11.06
C LEU A 22 46.53 17.98 11.69
N ALA A 23 45.71 17.32 10.86
CA ALA A 23 44.62 16.47 11.34
C ALA A 23 45.14 15.28 12.15
N VAL A 24 46.21 14.62 11.70
CA VAL A 24 46.83 13.51 12.44
C VAL A 24 47.39 14.01 13.78
N ASN A 25 48.04 15.18 13.82
CA ASN A 25 48.52 15.76 15.09
C ASN A 25 47.37 16.03 16.06
N TYR A 26 46.28 16.63 15.58
CA TYR A 26 45.07 16.85 16.39
C TYR A 26 44.51 15.54 16.95
N LEU A 27 44.39 14.52 16.09
CA LEU A 27 43.92 13.20 16.51
C LEU A 27 44.84 12.55 17.53
N ARG A 28 46.16 12.71 17.45
CA ARG A 28 47.10 12.18 18.46
C ARG A 28 46.89 12.82 19.82
N GLU A 29 46.71 14.14 19.87
CA GLU A 29 46.53 14.89 21.11
C GLU A 29 45.22 14.50 21.82
N HIS A 30 44.16 14.24 21.04
CA HIS A 30 42.81 13.98 21.58
C HIS A 30 42.41 12.49 21.52
N ALA A 31 43.33 11.58 21.16
CA ALA A 31 43.01 10.16 20.88
C ALA A 31 42.38 9.40 22.06
N PHE A 32 42.62 9.88 23.28
CA PHE A 32 42.23 9.22 24.51
C PHE A 32 41.17 9.98 25.31
N GLU A 33 40.67 11.10 24.80
CA GLU A 33 39.71 11.95 25.52
C GLU A 33 38.28 11.41 25.51
N SER A 34 37.88 10.72 24.43
CA SER A 34 36.54 10.13 24.33
C SER A 34 36.53 8.69 24.84
N ASP A 35 35.59 8.39 25.73
CA ASP A 35 35.30 7.03 26.19
C ASP A 35 34.38 6.27 25.23
N GLU A 36 33.88 6.92 24.18
CA GLU A 36 32.94 6.30 23.25
C GLU A 36 33.66 5.31 22.32
N PRO A 37 33.26 4.01 22.31
CA PRO A 37 33.95 2.99 21.51
C PRO A 37 33.90 3.25 19.99
N TYR A 38 32.84 3.90 19.52
CA TYR A 38 32.69 4.30 18.12
C TYR A 38 33.79 5.31 17.71
N VAL A 39 33.96 6.37 18.50
CA VAL A 39 34.98 7.39 18.26
C VAL A 39 36.38 6.79 18.35
N ALA A 40 36.62 5.94 19.36
CA ALA A 40 37.90 5.25 19.52
C ALA A 40 38.25 4.37 18.29
N ALA A 41 37.26 3.70 17.68
CA ALA A 41 37.47 2.89 16.49
C ALA A 41 37.87 3.72 15.26
N LEU A 42 37.22 4.86 15.04
CA LEU A 42 37.54 5.78 13.96
C LEU A 42 38.94 6.39 14.12
N VAL A 43 39.25 6.89 15.31
CA VAL A 43 40.54 7.52 15.60
C VAL A 43 41.67 6.49 15.46
N ALA A 44 41.51 5.30 16.04
CA ALA A 44 42.50 4.24 15.94
C ALA A 44 42.72 3.79 14.49
N TYR A 45 41.65 3.68 13.69
CA TYR A 45 41.76 3.37 12.26
C TYR A 45 42.54 4.46 11.51
N ALA A 46 42.18 5.73 11.70
CA ALA A 46 42.82 6.87 11.03
C ALA A 46 44.32 6.94 11.35
N LEU A 47 44.70 6.80 12.62
CA LEU A 47 46.11 6.79 13.06
C LEU A 47 46.88 5.56 12.53
N SER A 48 46.19 4.44 12.34
CA SER A 48 46.76 3.23 11.73
C SER A 48 47.09 3.45 10.25
N GLN A 49 46.18 4.07 9.50
CA GLN A 49 46.36 4.38 8.07
C GLN A 49 47.43 5.45 7.84
N SER A 50 47.54 6.44 8.73
CA SER A 50 48.57 7.47 8.65
C SER A 50 49.94 7.02 9.16
N ASN A 51 50.08 5.76 9.58
CA ASN A 51 51.29 5.19 10.18
C ASN A 51 51.85 6.03 11.36
N SER A 52 50.96 6.52 12.22
CA SER A 52 51.33 7.33 13.39
C SER A 52 52.16 6.55 14.42
N SER A 53 52.95 7.25 15.24
CA SER A 53 53.67 6.66 16.37
C SER A 53 52.72 6.06 17.43
N GLU A 54 51.54 6.65 17.59
CA GLU A 54 50.54 6.35 18.61
C GLU A 54 49.58 5.25 18.18
N LYS A 55 49.72 4.69 16.97
CA LYS A 55 48.79 3.70 16.42
C LYS A 55 48.59 2.48 17.32
N TYR A 56 49.66 2.01 17.98
CA TYR A 56 49.59 0.88 18.91
C TYR A 56 48.90 1.25 20.23
N ALA A 57 49.11 2.47 20.72
CA ALA A 57 48.44 2.97 21.91
C ALA A 57 46.92 3.15 21.66
N ALA A 58 46.57 3.72 20.51
CA ALA A 58 45.17 3.85 20.07
C ALA A 58 44.51 2.47 19.87
N LEU A 59 45.23 1.49 19.31
CA LEU A 59 44.74 0.12 19.21
C LEU A 59 44.48 -0.51 20.59
N SER A 60 45.39 -0.33 21.54
CA SER A 60 45.19 -0.85 22.90
C SER A 60 43.96 -0.24 23.55
N ALA A 61 43.82 1.09 23.48
CA ALA A 61 42.67 1.79 24.03
C ALA A 61 41.35 1.37 23.35
N LEU A 62 41.37 1.12 22.03
CA LEU A 62 40.22 0.54 21.33
C LEU A 62 39.88 -0.85 21.88
N LYS A 63 40.87 -1.74 22.02
CA LYS A 63 40.64 -3.10 22.55
C LYS A 63 40.02 -3.10 23.94
N ASP A 64 40.44 -2.17 24.80
CA ASP A 64 39.92 -2.03 26.17
C ASP A 64 38.48 -1.49 26.20
N ARG A 65 38.08 -0.72 25.17
CA ARG A 65 36.72 -0.14 25.04
C ARG A 65 35.73 -1.05 24.30
N LEU A 66 36.21 -2.07 23.60
CA LEU A 66 35.33 -3.02 22.91
C LEU A 66 34.54 -3.86 23.92
N ILE A 67 33.23 -3.95 23.71
CA ILE A 67 32.35 -4.77 24.53
C ILE A 67 32.53 -6.22 24.11
N TYR A 68 32.84 -7.09 25.07
CA TYR A 68 33.00 -8.53 24.84
C TYR A 68 31.78 -9.29 25.35
N ASP A 69 31.11 -10.00 24.45
CA ASP A 69 30.06 -10.96 24.77
C ASP A 69 30.70 -12.33 24.98
N GLN A 70 30.64 -12.83 26.21
CA GLN A 70 31.27 -14.09 26.60
C GLN A 70 30.50 -15.31 26.09
N GLU A 71 29.18 -15.21 25.89
CA GLU A 71 28.35 -16.33 25.42
C GLU A 71 28.57 -16.58 23.93
N LEU A 72 28.63 -15.51 23.15
CA LEU A 72 28.82 -15.57 21.70
C LEU A 72 30.30 -15.49 21.29
N SER A 73 31.20 -15.19 22.22
CA SER A 73 32.61 -14.91 21.97
C SER A 73 32.79 -13.83 20.89
N THR A 74 31.99 -12.77 20.98
CA THR A 74 31.94 -11.67 20.01
C THR A 74 32.38 -10.34 20.61
N ARG A 75 32.90 -9.44 19.78
CA ARG A 75 33.22 -8.06 20.18
C ARG A 75 32.49 -7.04 19.31
N SER A 76 32.05 -5.94 19.93
CA SER A 76 31.38 -4.83 19.26
C SER A 76 31.67 -3.49 19.95
N THR A 77 31.34 -2.39 19.28
CA THR A 77 31.40 -1.04 19.85
C THR A 77 30.16 -0.66 20.66
N GLY A 78 29.15 -1.53 20.74
CA GLY A 78 27.88 -1.26 21.42
C GLY A 78 27.07 -2.52 21.74
N THR A 79 26.15 -2.40 22.69
CA THR A 79 25.34 -3.52 23.21
C THR A 79 24.17 -3.90 22.31
N GLN A 80 23.60 -2.93 21.58
CA GLN A 80 22.51 -3.16 20.65
C GLN A 80 22.97 -2.92 19.21
N PRO A 81 22.48 -3.71 18.25
CA PRO A 81 22.84 -3.55 16.85
C PRO A 81 22.09 -2.36 16.22
N SER A 82 22.71 -1.19 16.28
CA SER A 82 22.32 -0.02 15.49
C SER A 82 23.28 0.15 14.30
N PRO A 83 22.88 0.87 13.24
CA PRO A 83 23.78 1.18 12.12
C PRO A 83 25.11 1.81 12.58
N LEU A 84 25.05 2.70 13.58
CA LEU A 84 26.23 3.32 14.18
C LEU A 84 27.16 2.29 14.83
N VAL A 85 26.60 1.31 15.54
CA VAL A 85 27.39 0.23 16.16
C VAL A 85 27.99 -0.68 15.10
N VAL A 86 27.27 -1.00 14.03
CA VAL A 86 27.79 -1.79 12.90
C VAL A 86 28.96 -1.06 12.24
N GLU A 87 28.81 0.24 11.96
CA GLU A 87 29.87 1.06 11.37
C GLU A 87 31.11 1.12 12.27
N GLY A 88 30.96 1.46 13.55
CA GLY A 88 32.09 1.49 14.49
C GLY A 88 32.77 0.15 14.64
N THR A 89 31.99 -0.93 14.70
CA THR A 89 32.51 -2.30 14.80
C THR A 89 33.26 -2.70 13.52
N ALA A 90 32.83 -2.23 12.35
CA ALA A 90 33.54 -2.43 11.09
C ALA A 90 34.88 -1.66 11.03
N TYR A 91 34.94 -0.42 11.52
CA TYR A 91 36.21 0.31 11.67
C TYR A 91 37.14 -0.36 12.68
N ALA A 92 36.60 -0.90 13.78
CA ALA A 92 37.40 -1.66 14.74
C ALA A 92 38.01 -2.92 14.09
N LEU A 93 37.25 -3.62 13.24
CA LEU A 93 37.77 -4.75 12.45
C LEU A 93 38.91 -4.31 11.52
N LEU A 94 38.71 -3.25 10.73
CA LEU A 94 39.76 -2.71 9.85
C LEU A 94 41.02 -2.32 10.62
N THR A 95 40.88 -1.75 11.81
CA THR A 95 42.00 -1.37 12.69
C THR A 95 42.78 -2.59 13.18
N LEU A 96 42.09 -3.64 13.63
CA LEU A 96 42.73 -4.90 14.04
C LEU A 96 43.44 -5.56 12.86
N LEU A 97 42.81 -5.58 11.69
CA LEU A 97 43.42 -6.11 10.47
C LEU A 97 44.66 -5.32 10.06
N ALA A 98 44.65 -3.99 10.15
CA ALA A 98 45.82 -3.15 9.85
C ALA A 98 47.03 -3.51 10.74
N HIS A 99 46.78 -4.00 11.96
CA HIS A 99 47.80 -4.46 12.91
C HIS A 99 48.05 -5.97 12.91
N ASN A 100 47.46 -6.73 11.96
CA ASN A 100 47.58 -8.19 11.84
C ASN A 100 47.05 -8.99 13.05
N GLU A 101 46.07 -8.45 13.77
CA GLU A 101 45.42 -9.07 14.93
C GLU A 101 44.26 -9.99 14.51
N VAL A 102 44.56 -11.02 13.72
CA VAL A 102 43.54 -11.85 13.04
C VAL A 102 42.65 -12.63 14.00
N GLU A 103 43.21 -13.15 15.10
CA GLU A 103 42.45 -13.91 16.10
C GLU A 103 41.40 -13.03 16.80
N THR A 104 41.80 -11.84 17.24
CA THR A 104 40.88 -10.86 17.82
C THR A 104 39.85 -10.40 16.78
N ALA A 105 40.28 -10.15 15.54
CA ALA A 105 39.42 -9.74 14.44
C ALA A 105 38.30 -10.76 14.17
N LYS A 106 38.55 -12.06 14.32
CA LYS A 106 37.53 -13.12 14.16
C LYS A 106 36.33 -12.93 15.09
N THR A 107 36.54 -12.44 16.32
CA THR A 107 35.45 -12.16 17.28
C THR A 107 34.54 -11.02 16.80
N ILE A 108 35.09 -10.04 16.09
CA ILE A 108 34.31 -8.96 15.47
C ILE A 108 33.61 -9.45 14.19
N VAL A 109 34.29 -10.25 13.37
CA VAL A 109 33.70 -10.82 12.15
C VAL A 109 32.48 -11.67 12.46
N ASN A 110 32.54 -12.48 13.52
CA ASN A 110 31.41 -13.25 14.00
C ASN A 110 30.24 -12.32 14.36
N TRP A 111 30.50 -11.22 15.08
CA TRP A 111 29.47 -10.24 15.44
C TRP A 111 28.85 -9.54 14.22
N LEU A 112 29.67 -9.11 13.25
CA LEU A 112 29.15 -8.49 12.02
C LEU A 112 28.32 -9.47 11.20
N ASN A 113 28.74 -10.74 11.14
CA ASN A 113 28.01 -11.77 10.42
C ASN A 113 26.68 -12.18 11.08
N THR A 114 26.54 -12.08 12.41
CA THR A 114 25.25 -12.30 13.08
C THR A 114 24.24 -11.20 12.79
N HIS A 115 24.70 -9.98 12.49
CA HIS A 115 23.86 -8.82 12.18
C HIS A 115 23.74 -8.52 10.69
N ARG A 116 24.45 -9.27 9.84
CA ARG A 116 24.36 -9.17 8.39
C ARG A 116 23.05 -9.80 7.90
N SER A 117 22.31 -9.07 7.08
CA SER A 117 21.08 -9.61 6.49
C SER A 117 21.38 -10.75 5.51
N ALA A 118 20.37 -11.58 5.23
CA ALA A 118 20.50 -12.66 4.25
C ALA A 118 20.79 -12.17 2.81
N SER A 119 20.46 -10.93 2.47
CA SER A 119 20.86 -10.29 1.20
C SER A 119 22.31 -9.81 1.19
N GLY A 120 22.98 -9.84 2.34
CA GLY A 120 24.34 -9.38 2.51
C GLY A 120 24.49 -7.89 2.86
N SER A 121 23.38 -7.14 2.95
CA SER A 121 23.36 -5.74 3.39
C SER A 121 23.23 -5.62 4.91
N PHE A 122 23.55 -4.46 5.44
CA PHE A 122 23.26 -4.04 6.82
C PHE A 122 22.08 -3.04 6.82
N ALA A 123 21.84 -2.37 7.95
CA ALA A 123 20.62 -1.60 8.17
C ALA A 123 20.62 -0.26 7.42
N SER A 124 21.79 0.35 7.22
CA SER A 124 21.97 1.61 6.50
C SER A 124 22.91 1.44 5.28
N THR A 125 23.32 2.54 4.65
CA THR A 125 24.27 2.54 3.53
C THR A 125 25.72 2.55 4.01
N GLN A 126 26.04 3.41 4.98
CA GLN A 126 27.43 3.59 5.46
C GLN A 126 27.95 2.36 6.18
N ASP A 127 27.17 1.84 7.12
CA ASP A 127 27.44 0.58 7.81
C ASP A 127 27.61 -0.59 6.81
N THR A 128 26.79 -0.66 5.77
CA THR A 128 26.89 -1.68 4.73
C THR A 128 28.20 -1.58 3.96
N VAL A 129 28.59 -0.39 3.51
CA VAL A 129 29.82 -0.21 2.72
C VAL A 129 31.06 -0.53 3.55
N VAL A 130 31.16 0.05 4.76
CA VAL A 130 32.33 -0.13 5.63
C VAL A 130 32.41 -1.57 6.14
N ALA A 131 31.28 -2.18 6.56
CA ALA A 131 31.28 -3.56 7.02
C ALA A 131 31.62 -4.55 5.90
N LEU A 132 31.11 -4.36 4.69
CA LEU A 132 31.48 -5.21 3.55
C LEU A 132 32.95 -5.07 3.18
N HIS A 133 33.51 -3.85 3.22
CA HIS A 133 34.93 -3.63 3.03
C HIS A 133 35.75 -4.37 4.12
N ALA A 134 35.40 -4.20 5.39
CA ALA A 134 36.10 -4.83 6.51
C ALA A 134 36.05 -6.37 6.46
N LEU A 135 34.88 -6.94 6.15
CA LEU A 135 34.71 -8.39 6.00
C LEU A 135 35.48 -8.94 4.79
N THR A 136 35.58 -8.17 3.72
CA THR A 136 36.36 -8.54 2.53
C THR A 136 37.86 -8.56 2.85
N GLU A 137 38.36 -7.52 3.50
CA GLU A 137 39.76 -7.46 3.98
C GLU A 137 40.08 -8.62 4.93
N PHE A 138 39.17 -8.95 5.85
CA PHE A 138 39.32 -10.11 6.71
C PHE A 138 39.42 -11.39 5.88
N ALA A 139 38.50 -11.63 4.94
CA ALA A 139 38.47 -12.82 4.11
C ALA A 139 39.74 -12.99 3.25
N LEU A 140 40.36 -11.88 2.83
CA LEU A 140 41.64 -11.89 2.12
C LEU A 140 42.80 -12.26 3.06
N LYS A 141 42.84 -11.70 4.27
CA LYS A 141 43.90 -11.97 5.26
C LYS A 141 43.78 -13.33 5.95
N SER A 142 42.55 -13.82 6.14
CA SER A 142 42.24 -15.07 6.84
C SER A 142 42.08 -16.27 5.89
N ARG A 143 42.48 -16.15 4.62
CA ARG A 143 42.16 -17.11 3.58
C ARG A 143 42.80 -18.48 3.86
N GLU A 144 41.96 -19.48 4.15
CA GLU A 144 42.40 -20.87 4.22
C GLU A 144 42.42 -21.51 2.82
N PRO A 145 43.51 -22.19 2.43
CA PRO A 145 43.68 -22.70 1.06
C PRO A 145 42.78 -23.88 0.69
N ASN A 146 42.23 -24.60 1.68
CA ASN A 146 41.44 -25.82 1.51
C ASN A 146 40.13 -25.75 2.31
N VAL A 147 38.99 -25.88 1.62
CA VAL A 147 37.66 -25.95 2.22
C VAL A 147 36.98 -27.24 1.75
N ASP A 148 36.57 -28.07 2.72
CA ASP A 148 35.70 -29.24 2.55
C ASP A 148 34.82 -29.39 3.80
N LEU A 149 33.70 -28.69 3.83
CA LEU A 149 32.73 -28.69 4.91
C LEU A 149 31.46 -29.43 4.50
N THR A 150 30.94 -30.26 5.39
CA THR A 150 29.62 -30.89 5.25
C THR A 150 28.72 -30.40 6.37
N CYS A 151 27.58 -29.81 6.01
CA CYS A 151 26.59 -29.25 6.93
C CYS A 151 25.27 -30.03 6.81
N ASN A 152 24.88 -30.70 7.89
CA ASN A 152 23.64 -31.45 7.99
C ASN A 152 22.60 -30.67 8.80
N VAL A 153 21.42 -30.47 8.23
CA VAL A 153 20.29 -29.75 8.83
C VAL A 153 19.15 -30.73 9.07
N THR A 154 18.64 -30.74 10.30
CA THR A 154 17.45 -31.51 10.71
C THR A 154 16.48 -30.64 11.50
N LEU A 155 15.20 -31.02 11.52
CA LEU A 155 14.13 -30.28 12.19
C LEU A 155 13.48 -31.14 13.27
N SER A 156 13.13 -30.54 14.42
CA SER A 156 12.40 -31.26 15.48
C SER A 156 10.95 -31.55 15.10
N SER A 157 10.33 -30.67 14.30
CA SER A 157 8.94 -30.81 13.81
C SER A 157 8.79 -31.92 12.77
N GLN A 158 9.85 -32.19 12.00
CA GLN A 158 9.83 -33.14 10.88
C GLN A 158 10.96 -34.16 11.00
N ARG A 159 10.65 -35.33 11.57
CA ARG A 159 11.63 -36.42 11.79
C ARG A 159 12.33 -36.88 10.51
N ASN A 160 11.66 -36.80 9.36
CA ASN A 160 12.20 -37.22 8.07
C ASN A 160 12.90 -36.07 7.32
N PHE A 161 12.91 -34.85 7.85
CA PHE A 161 13.61 -33.74 7.23
C PHE A 161 15.10 -33.85 7.56
N GLN A 162 15.87 -34.30 6.58
CA GLN A 162 17.33 -34.29 6.63
C GLN A 162 17.87 -33.74 5.32
N ARG A 163 18.63 -32.65 5.42
CA ARG A 163 19.27 -32.01 4.27
C ARG A 163 20.75 -31.84 4.55
N SER A 164 21.58 -32.18 3.57
CA SER A 164 23.02 -32.02 3.65
C SER A 164 23.52 -31.08 2.56
N ILE A 165 24.34 -30.12 2.96
CA ILE A 165 25.01 -29.18 2.06
C ILE A 165 26.51 -29.44 2.20
N ARG A 166 27.19 -29.72 1.09
CA ARG A 166 28.66 -29.88 1.08
C ARG A 166 29.31 -28.72 0.35
N LEU A 167 30.16 -28.00 1.06
CA LEU A 167 30.95 -26.87 0.58
C LEU A 167 32.37 -27.36 0.30
N LYS A 168 32.81 -27.22 -0.93
CA LYS A 168 34.14 -27.50 -1.44
C LYS A 168 34.68 -26.24 -2.11
N ARG A 169 35.98 -26.21 -2.39
CA ARG A 169 36.64 -25.06 -3.04
C ARG A 169 35.97 -24.60 -4.35
N ASP A 170 35.42 -25.52 -5.14
CA ASP A 170 34.76 -25.26 -6.43
C ASP A 170 33.36 -24.65 -6.29
N ASN A 171 32.63 -24.94 -5.21
CA ASN A 171 31.29 -24.42 -4.98
C ASN A 171 31.18 -23.44 -3.79
N ALA A 172 32.27 -23.17 -3.07
CA ALA A 172 32.30 -22.31 -1.89
C ALA A 172 31.91 -20.84 -2.17
N ALA A 173 32.11 -20.36 -3.40
CA ALA A 173 31.69 -19.02 -3.82
C ALA A 173 30.22 -18.94 -4.25
N ILE A 174 29.54 -20.10 -4.40
CA ILE A 174 28.14 -20.18 -4.86
C ILE A 174 27.23 -20.27 -3.64
N LEU A 175 26.24 -19.37 -3.54
CA LEU A 175 25.26 -19.38 -2.47
C LEU A 175 24.51 -20.72 -2.42
N GLN A 176 24.62 -21.43 -1.31
CA GLN A 176 23.85 -22.65 -1.04
C GLN A 176 22.63 -22.28 -0.17
N GLN A 177 21.42 -22.49 -0.68
CA GLN A 177 20.18 -22.13 0.02
C GLN A 177 19.30 -23.37 0.25
N LEU A 178 18.62 -23.38 1.39
CA LEU A 178 17.63 -24.39 1.76
C LEU A 178 16.37 -23.69 2.28
N ASP A 179 15.25 -23.87 1.59
CA ASP A 179 13.96 -23.32 2.02
C ASP A 179 13.24 -24.29 2.96
N ILE A 180 12.85 -23.79 4.13
CA ILE A 180 12.12 -24.52 5.16
C ILE A 180 10.73 -23.90 5.29
N ARG A 181 9.69 -24.68 4.97
CA ARG A 181 8.29 -24.21 5.00
C ARG A 181 7.69 -24.23 6.40
N ASP A 182 8.05 -25.22 7.20
CA ASP A 182 7.57 -25.41 8.56
C ASP A 182 8.64 -24.94 9.54
N VAL A 183 8.41 -23.77 10.12
CA VAL A 183 9.33 -23.12 11.06
C VAL A 183 9.02 -23.47 12.52
N THR A 184 8.16 -24.46 12.78
CA THR A 184 7.83 -24.87 14.14
C THR A 184 8.95 -25.71 14.78
N GLY A 185 9.26 -25.44 16.04
CA GLY A 185 10.24 -26.19 16.82
C GLY A 185 11.68 -25.71 16.66
N LYS A 186 12.64 -26.64 16.81
CA LYS A 186 14.08 -26.38 16.78
C LYS A 186 14.71 -26.91 15.51
N MET A 187 15.60 -26.10 14.91
CA MET A 187 16.49 -26.52 13.83
C MET A 187 17.82 -26.95 14.43
N PHE A 188 18.31 -28.13 14.04
CA PHE A 188 19.63 -28.62 14.43
C PHE A 188 20.56 -28.60 13.23
N VAL A 189 21.74 -28.03 13.43
CA VAL A 189 22.78 -27.93 12.41
C VAL A 189 24.04 -28.63 12.91
N LYS A 190 24.53 -29.58 12.14
CA LYS A 190 25.79 -30.28 12.41
C LYS A 190 26.75 -30.06 11.25
N ALA A 191 27.80 -29.29 11.51
CA ALA A 191 28.91 -29.08 10.57
C ALA A 191 30.08 -30.02 10.89
N SER A 192 30.73 -30.55 9.86
CA SER A 192 31.93 -31.40 9.97
C SER A 192 32.82 -31.23 8.75
N GLY A 193 34.13 -31.25 8.91
CA GLY A 193 35.09 -31.10 7.80
C GLY A 193 36.21 -30.12 8.12
N THR A 194 36.83 -29.56 7.08
CA THR A 194 37.90 -28.55 7.19
C THR A 194 37.53 -27.28 6.43
N GLY A 195 37.94 -26.12 6.95
CA GLY A 195 37.60 -24.81 6.39
C GLY A 195 36.64 -24.02 7.29
N SER A 196 36.33 -22.79 6.84
CA SER A 196 35.36 -21.90 7.49
C SER A 196 34.25 -21.56 6.51
N GLY A 197 33.00 -21.52 6.98
CA GLY A 197 31.82 -21.18 6.18
C GLY A 197 30.81 -20.39 7.01
N LEU A 198 30.07 -19.50 6.36
CA LEU A 198 29.03 -18.69 6.98
C LEU A 198 27.65 -19.33 6.72
N LEU A 199 26.92 -19.62 7.79
CA LEU A 199 25.51 -20.00 7.73
C LEU A 199 24.65 -18.82 8.18
N SER A 200 23.65 -18.46 7.38
CA SER A 200 22.63 -17.46 7.74
C SER A 200 21.24 -18.07 7.67
N VAL A 201 20.41 -17.77 8.66
CA VAL A 201 19.03 -18.26 8.77
C VAL A 201 18.09 -17.08 8.65
N LYS A 202 17.26 -17.07 7.60
CA LYS A 202 16.28 -16.01 7.37
C LYS A 202 14.89 -16.44 7.84
N LEU A 203 14.45 -15.94 8.98
CA LEU A 203 13.08 -16.11 9.47
C LEU A 203 12.24 -14.89 9.11
N LYS A 204 11.06 -15.10 8.53
CA LYS A 204 10.06 -14.06 8.28
C LYS A 204 8.78 -14.41 9.03
N TYR A 205 8.28 -13.49 9.83
CA TYR A 205 7.06 -13.64 10.61
C TYR A 205 6.39 -12.28 10.79
N ASN A 206 5.10 -12.29 11.10
CA ASN A 206 4.34 -11.09 11.39
C ASN A 206 4.35 -10.84 12.90
N VAL A 207 4.61 -9.60 13.31
CA VAL A 207 4.55 -9.17 14.71
C VAL A 207 3.49 -8.08 14.83
N LEU A 208 2.65 -8.19 15.85
CA LEU A 208 1.74 -7.11 16.22
C LEU A 208 2.53 -6.06 17.01
N VAL A 209 2.95 -4.98 16.36
CA VAL A 209 3.64 -3.86 17.00
C VAL A 209 2.69 -2.67 17.11
N PRO A 210 2.48 -2.11 18.31
CA PRO A 210 1.75 -0.86 18.47
C PRO A 210 2.35 0.26 17.59
N PRO A 211 1.53 1.00 16.81
CA PRO A 211 2.02 2.05 15.92
C PRO A 211 2.87 3.11 16.64
N GLU A 212 2.56 3.40 17.90
CA GLU A 212 3.23 4.40 18.76
C GLU A 212 4.70 4.09 19.04
N LEU A 213 5.11 2.81 19.00
CA LEU A 213 6.49 2.42 19.27
C LEU A 213 7.40 2.68 18.07
N LEU A 214 6.88 2.54 16.85
CA LEU A 214 7.62 2.73 15.60
C LEU A 214 7.53 4.17 15.09
N CYS A 215 6.39 4.82 15.32
CA CYS A 215 6.16 6.15 14.78
C CYS A 215 6.80 7.23 15.67
N LYS A 216 7.99 7.70 15.26
CA LYS A 216 8.76 8.79 15.93
C LYS A 216 8.59 10.17 15.27
N PHE A 217 7.65 10.30 14.36
CA PHE A 217 7.36 11.55 13.63
C PHE A 217 5.89 11.89 13.76
N ASN A 218 5.59 13.15 14.06
CA ASN A 218 4.26 13.69 13.81
C ASN A 218 4.21 14.14 12.35
N ILE A 219 3.21 13.68 11.57
CA ILE A 219 3.06 14.02 10.16
C ILE A 219 1.69 14.66 9.97
N THR A 220 1.66 15.78 9.26
CA THR A 220 0.43 16.38 8.77
C THR A 220 0.55 16.64 7.28
N VAL A 221 -0.48 16.29 6.52
CA VAL A 221 -0.51 16.42 5.07
C VAL A 221 -1.81 17.10 4.65
N ARG A 222 -1.71 18.09 3.78
CA ARG A 222 -2.84 18.79 3.18
C ARG A 222 -2.73 18.77 1.66
N ALA A 223 -3.87 18.59 1.00
CA ALA A 223 -3.96 18.57 -0.45
C ALA A 223 -5.20 19.36 -0.89
N ASP A 224 -4.96 20.62 -1.20
CA ASP A 224 -6.02 21.58 -1.54
C ASP A 224 -6.03 21.86 -3.04
N ILE A 225 -7.20 22.12 -3.61
CA ILE A 225 -7.30 22.51 -5.02
C ILE A 225 -6.64 23.88 -5.18
N HIS A 226 -5.67 23.96 -6.10
CA HIS A 226 -5.00 25.21 -6.41
C HIS A 226 -5.96 26.12 -7.19
N ASN A 227 -6.57 27.09 -6.50
CA ASN A 227 -7.45 28.07 -7.12
C ASN A 227 -6.64 29.31 -7.50
N THR A 228 -6.31 29.45 -8.79
CA THR A 228 -5.89 30.74 -9.33
C THR A 228 -7.09 31.68 -9.29
N ARG A 229 -7.12 32.63 -8.35
CA ARG A 229 -8.08 33.74 -8.35
C ARG A 229 -7.80 34.65 -9.56
N GLU A 230 -8.29 34.24 -10.72
CA GLU A 230 -8.63 35.03 -11.91
C GLU A 230 -9.10 34.06 -13.01
N ASN A 231 -10.31 33.53 -12.84
CA ASN A 231 -11.25 33.34 -13.93
C ASN A 231 -12.64 33.13 -13.32
N SER A 232 -13.52 34.09 -13.61
CA SER A 232 -14.87 34.26 -13.11
C SER A 232 -15.69 32.98 -13.04
N ALA A 233 -16.47 32.88 -11.94
CA ALA A 233 -17.78 32.25 -11.84
C ALA A 233 -18.29 31.62 -13.15
N LYS A 234 -17.95 30.35 -13.36
CA LYS A 234 -18.79 29.42 -14.11
C LYS A 234 -18.99 28.21 -13.23
N SER A 235 -20.23 28.06 -12.77
CA SER A 235 -20.76 26.78 -12.31
C SER A 235 -20.36 25.70 -13.31
N TYR A 236 -19.64 24.68 -12.84
CA TYR A 236 -19.39 23.47 -13.62
C TYR A 236 -20.71 22.71 -13.75
N GLU A 237 -21.54 23.09 -14.73
CA GLU A 237 -22.48 22.15 -15.31
C GLU A 237 -21.67 21.15 -16.14
N LEU A 238 -21.78 19.87 -15.82
CA LEU A 238 -21.25 18.83 -16.69
C LEU A 238 -21.86 19.00 -18.10
N PRO A 239 -21.07 18.87 -19.17
CA PRO A 239 -21.59 18.85 -20.53
C PRO A 239 -22.69 17.76 -20.66
N PRO A 240 -23.83 18.06 -21.30
CA PRO A 240 -24.92 17.10 -21.52
C PRO A 240 -24.46 15.78 -22.17
N ASP A 241 -23.36 15.83 -22.91
CA ASP A 241 -22.84 14.69 -23.68
C ASP A 241 -22.16 13.60 -22.83
N MET A 242 -21.86 13.86 -21.56
CA MET A 242 -21.41 12.79 -20.62
C MET A 242 -22.56 12.06 -19.92
N LEU A 243 -23.81 12.53 -20.08
CA LEU A 243 -24.99 11.93 -19.45
C LEU A 243 -25.59 10.79 -20.29
N GLU A 244 -25.35 10.76 -21.61
CA GLU A 244 -25.86 9.70 -22.49
C GLU A 244 -25.02 8.41 -22.45
N GLU A 245 -23.72 8.50 -22.18
CA GLU A 245 -22.84 7.32 -22.14
C GLU A 245 -22.92 6.56 -20.80
N LEU A 246 -23.34 7.22 -19.72
CA LEU A 246 -23.60 6.62 -18.41
C LEU A 246 -25.02 6.01 -18.26
N LEU A 247 -25.92 6.21 -19.24
CA LEU A 247 -27.34 5.81 -19.16
C LEU A 247 -27.88 5.03 -20.38
N GLY A 248 -27.05 4.35 -21.18
CA GLY A 248 -27.55 3.41 -22.22
C GLY A 248 -28.29 2.21 -21.59
N GLU A 249 -29.46 1.74 -22.04
CA GLU A 249 -30.30 2.05 -23.19
C GLU A 249 -31.78 1.79 -22.83
N PHE A 250 -32.72 2.59 -23.37
CA PHE A 250 -34.07 2.09 -23.69
C PHE A 250 -34.56 2.72 -25.00
N ARG A 251 -34.21 2.06 -26.11
CA ARG A 251 -34.75 2.34 -27.44
C ARG A 251 -36.25 2.03 -27.44
N ARG A 252 -37.11 3.04 -27.38
CA ARG A 252 -38.57 2.89 -27.58
C ARG A 252 -38.86 2.57 -29.05
N ARG A 253 -39.32 1.35 -29.31
CA ARG A 253 -40.12 1.00 -30.50
C ARG A 253 -41.61 1.24 -30.21
N ARG A 254 -42.27 2.04 -31.05
CA ARG A 254 -43.64 1.87 -31.62
C ARG A 254 -43.83 2.98 -32.67
N SER A 255 -43.79 2.64 -33.96
CA SER A 255 -44.96 2.31 -34.80
C SER A 255 -45.87 3.51 -35.07
N ILE A 256 -45.80 4.07 -36.28
CA ILE A 256 -46.93 4.64 -37.03
C ILE A 256 -46.78 4.24 -38.51
N ARG A 257 -47.94 3.93 -39.11
CA ARG A 257 -48.17 3.44 -40.47
C ARG A 257 -48.20 4.58 -41.51
N SER A 258 -47.88 4.16 -42.74
CA SER A 258 -48.49 4.47 -44.05
C SER A 258 -48.29 5.82 -44.75
N TRP A 259 -47.48 5.77 -45.82
CA TRP A 259 -47.63 6.32 -47.20
C TRP A 259 -46.20 6.21 -47.82
N PHE A 260 -45.85 5.61 -48.97
CA PHE A 260 -46.54 5.26 -50.21
C PHE A 260 -45.84 4.08 -50.94
N GLN A 261 -46.59 3.51 -51.90
CA GLN A 261 -46.34 2.47 -52.92
C GLN A 261 -44.99 2.66 -53.68
N SER A 262 -44.29 1.70 -54.29
CA SER A 262 -44.63 0.56 -55.17
C SER A 262 -43.29 -0.17 -55.48
N TRP A 263 -43.16 -1.51 -55.57
CA TRP A 263 -43.33 -2.34 -56.77
C TRP A 263 -43.11 -3.83 -56.40
N ARG A 264 -44.00 -4.70 -56.92
CA ARG A 264 -43.82 -6.08 -57.49
C ARG A 264 -42.59 -6.90 -57.02
N ARG A 265 -42.64 -8.19 -56.64
CA ARG A 265 -43.49 -9.36 -56.96
C ARG A 265 -43.26 -10.45 -55.87
N LYS A 266 -44.30 -11.25 -55.61
CA LYS A 266 -44.35 -12.55 -54.88
C LYS A 266 -43.80 -13.70 -55.76
N PRO A 267 -43.80 -14.98 -55.32
CA PRO A 267 -43.51 -15.56 -53.99
C PRO A 267 -42.68 -16.87 -54.09
N ALA A 268 -42.23 -17.45 -52.96
CA ALA A 268 -42.39 -18.89 -52.68
C ALA A 268 -41.88 -19.26 -51.27
N THR A 269 -42.76 -19.86 -50.48
CA THR A 269 -42.50 -20.78 -49.36
C THR A 269 -43.08 -22.15 -49.78
N PRO A 270 -43.05 -23.26 -49.00
CA PRO A 270 -42.41 -23.53 -47.70
C PRO A 270 -41.71 -24.92 -47.56
N SER A 271 -41.11 -25.16 -46.38
CA SER A 271 -41.12 -26.43 -45.59
C SER A 271 -40.24 -27.63 -46.03
N PRO A 272 -40.03 -28.66 -45.17
CA PRO A 272 -39.50 -28.63 -43.79
C PRO A 272 -38.40 -29.70 -43.54
N LEU A 273 -37.82 -29.67 -42.32
CA LEU A 273 -37.11 -30.70 -41.51
C LEU A 273 -37.36 -32.19 -41.90
N PRO A 274 -36.52 -33.22 -41.53
CA PRO A 274 -36.04 -33.38 -40.13
C PRO A 274 -34.81 -34.32 -39.81
N HIS A 275 -34.53 -34.46 -38.50
CA HIS A 275 -34.00 -35.60 -37.68
C HIS A 275 -32.60 -36.21 -37.97
N GLU A 276 -31.61 -36.02 -37.06
CA GLU A 276 -31.08 -37.00 -36.04
C GLU A 276 -29.91 -37.88 -36.56
N PRO A 277 -29.15 -38.64 -35.72
CA PRO A 277 -28.33 -38.23 -34.57
C PRO A 277 -26.88 -38.80 -34.62
N LEU A 278 -26.12 -38.58 -33.54
CA LEU A 278 -24.74 -38.96 -33.16
C LEU A 278 -24.25 -40.39 -33.55
N PRO A 279 -22.93 -40.67 -33.51
CA PRO A 279 -22.37 -41.25 -32.28
C PRO A 279 -20.93 -40.82 -31.88
N LEU A 280 -20.63 -41.17 -30.62
CA LEU A 280 -19.43 -40.98 -29.79
C LEU A 280 -18.23 -41.89 -30.14
N ARG A 281 -17.10 -41.61 -29.42
CA ARG A 281 -15.92 -42.44 -29.05
C ARG A 281 -14.65 -42.19 -29.89
N PHE A 282 -13.40 -42.22 -29.39
CA PHE A 282 -12.79 -42.78 -28.16
C PHE A 282 -11.44 -42.07 -27.84
N LEU A 283 -10.88 -42.49 -26.69
CA LEU A 283 -9.73 -42.07 -25.87
C LEU A 283 -8.29 -42.21 -26.45
N HIS A 284 -7.34 -41.73 -25.61
CA HIS A 284 -5.88 -42.00 -25.50
C HIS A 284 -4.95 -41.04 -26.27
N ASP A 285 -3.78 -40.60 -25.79
CA ASP A 285 -3.05 -40.71 -24.51
C ASP A 285 -1.82 -39.78 -24.57
N SER A 286 -1.31 -39.39 -23.41
CA SER A 286 0.11 -39.27 -23.04
C SER A 286 1.01 -38.11 -23.52
N ARG A 287 1.75 -37.62 -22.49
CA ARG A 287 3.09 -36.97 -22.48
C ARG A 287 3.17 -35.54 -23.02
N SER A 288 4.02 -34.63 -22.54
CA SER A 288 4.90 -34.46 -21.38
C SER A 288 5.66 -33.15 -21.65
N ARG A 289 6.12 -32.46 -20.58
CA ARG A 289 7.22 -31.46 -20.53
C ARG A 289 6.92 -29.98 -20.78
N ASP A 290 7.29 -29.23 -19.73
CA ASP A 290 8.16 -28.05 -19.68
C ASP A 290 7.75 -26.79 -20.46
N TYR A 291 7.38 -25.75 -19.71
CA TYR A 291 7.21 -24.38 -20.21
C TYR A 291 7.83 -23.36 -19.26
N SER A 292 8.75 -22.56 -19.80
CA SER A 292 9.08 -21.18 -19.42
C SER A 292 10.06 -20.61 -20.48
N PRO A 293 10.13 -19.28 -20.69
CA PRO A 293 9.33 -18.62 -21.73
C PRO A 293 10.22 -17.89 -22.77
N ALA A 294 9.67 -17.61 -23.95
CA ALA A 294 10.34 -16.81 -24.96
C ALA A 294 9.48 -15.63 -25.42
N SER A 295 10.10 -14.47 -25.43
CA SER A 295 9.68 -13.16 -25.94
C SER A 295 9.32 -13.23 -27.45
N PRO A 296 8.33 -12.46 -27.94
CA PRO A 296 8.05 -12.39 -29.37
C PRO A 296 8.85 -11.28 -30.06
N PHE A 297 9.54 -11.70 -31.12
CA PHE A 297 10.05 -10.88 -32.23
C PHE A 297 8.89 -10.38 -33.12
N PHE A 298 9.06 -9.17 -33.66
CA PHE A 298 8.26 -8.57 -34.73
C PHE A 298 8.46 -9.29 -36.08
N PRO A 299 7.41 -9.36 -36.93
CA PRO A 299 7.58 -9.46 -38.37
C PRO A 299 7.13 -8.18 -39.11
N GLN A 300 7.98 -7.73 -40.03
CA GLN A 300 7.64 -6.89 -41.18
C GLN A 300 6.88 -7.71 -42.22
N GLU A 301 5.88 -7.13 -42.86
CA GLU A 301 5.56 -7.44 -44.26
C GLU A 301 5.21 -6.17 -45.04
N SER A 302 5.78 -6.12 -46.23
CA SER A 302 5.74 -5.10 -47.26
C SER A 302 4.66 -5.39 -48.31
N GLY A 303 3.99 -4.35 -48.81
CA GLY A 303 3.20 -4.43 -50.04
C GLY A 303 2.60 -3.06 -50.42
N GLY A 304 3.19 -2.41 -51.42
CA GLY A 304 2.70 -1.14 -51.96
C GLY A 304 1.67 -1.32 -53.08
N PHE A 305 0.79 -0.32 -53.26
CA PHE A 305 0.07 -0.05 -54.51
C PHE A 305 -0.32 1.45 -54.59
N ASN A 306 -0.26 1.99 -55.81
CA ASN A 306 -0.28 3.42 -56.18
C ASN A 306 -1.66 4.12 -56.13
N GLY A 307 -1.63 5.42 -55.80
CA GLY A 307 -2.13 6.54 -56.61
C GLY A 307 -3.63 6.87 -56.65
N GLY A 308 -4.00 8.05 -56.13
CA GLY A 308 -5.28 8.73 -56.43
C GLY A 308 -5.53 9.99 -55.59
N ASN A 309 -5.41 11.17 -56.22
CA ASN A 309 -5.81 12.47 -55.66
C ASN A 309 -7.33 12.58 -55.51
N SER A 310 -7.80 13.06 -54.35
CA SER A 310 -9.03 13.86 -54.26
C SER A 310 -9.05 14.64 -52.94
N ASP A 311 -9.12 15.96 -53.08
CA ASP A 311 -9.20 16.96 -52.01
C ASP A 311 -10.32 16.71 -51.01
N THR A 312 -9.99 16.66 -49.71
CA THR A 312 -10.88 17.06 -48.62
C THR A 312 -10.04 17.71 -47.50
N PRO A 313 -10.49 18.82 -46.89
CA PRO A 313 -9.68 19.58 -45.95
C PRO A 313 -9.49 18.79 -44.65
N ALA A 314 -8.25 18.80 -44.13
CA ALA A 314 -7.94 18.33 -42.80
C ALA A 314 -8.75 19.12 -41.77
N VAL A 315 -9.80 18.51 -41.22
CA VAL A 315 -10.44 18.99 -40.00
C VAL A 315 -9.47 18.70 -38.86
N SER A 316 -8.77 19.74 -38.41
CA SER A 316 -8.06 19.72 -37.13
C SER A 316 -9.08 19.45 -36.03
N VAL A 317 -9.10 18.23 -35.50
CA VAL A 317 -9.76 17.96 -34.22
C VAL A 317 -8.92 18.66 -33.16
N GLN A 318 -9.28 19.90 -32.86
CA GLN A 318 -8.86 20.56 -31.62
C GLN A 318 -9.43 19.72 -30.48
N GLY A 319 -8.57 18.91 -29.85
CA GLY A 319 -8.90 18.31 -28.57
C GLY A 319 -9.31 19.41 -27.62
N THR A 320 -10.49 19.28 -27.04
CA THR A 320 -10.93 20.13 -25.92
C THR A 320 -9.82 20.16 -24.87
N PRO A 321 -9.38 21.33 -24.38
CA PRO A 321 -8.35 21.40 -23.36
C PRO A 321 -8.85 20.63 -22.13
N GLN A 322 -8.23 19.49 -21.82
CA GLN A 322 -8.46 18.83 -20.55
C GLN A 322 -8.24 19.87 -19.46
N SER A 323 -9.22 20.07 -18.58
CA SER A 323 -9.11 21.08 -17.55
C SER A 323 -7.84 20.83 -16.74
N LYS A 324 -6.93 21.82 -16.72
CA LYS A 324 -5.68 21.77 -15.97
C LYS A 324 -6.00 21.82 -14.48
N LEU A 325 -6.19 20.66 -13.87
CA LEU A 325 -6.47 20.53 -12.44
C LEU A 325 -5.13 20.46 -11.70
N THR A 326 -4.93 21.38 -10.76
CA THR A 326 -3.71 21.50 -9.97
C THR A 326 -4.07 21.41 -8.49
N TYR A 327 -3.26 20.70 -7.71
CA TYR A 327 -3.38 20.66 -6.24
C TYR A 327 -2.12 21.25 -5.59
N ASP A 328 -2.32 21.98 -4.51
CA ASP A 328 -1.26 22.39 -3.58
C ASP A 328 -1.10 21.30 -2.53
N ILE A 329 0.06 20.62 -2.52
CA ILE A 329 0.43 19.64 -1.51
C ILE A 329 1.32 20.30 -0.48
N GLU A 330 0.93 20.24 0.79
CA GLU A 330 1.73 20.70 1.93
C GLU A 330 1.95 19.55 2.90
N VAL A 331 3.21 19.20 3.14
CA VAL A 331 3.62 18.14 4.05
C VAL A 331 4.45 18.75 5.16
N CYS A 332 4.00 18.58 6.40
CA CYS A 332 4.75 19.01 7.58
C CYS A 332 5.10 17.81 8.46
N SER A 333 6.32 17.78 8.97
CA SER A 333 6.74 16.77 9.94
C SER A 333 7.51 17.37 11.10
N ARG A 334 7.35 16.79 12.28
CA ARG A 334 8.08 17.12 13.51
C ARG A 334 8.53 15.85 14.20
N TYR A 335 9.76 15.80 14.68
CA TYR A 335 10.26 14.63 15.39
C TYR A 335 9.76 14.61 16.84
N ILE A 336 9.37 13.43 17.35
CA ILE A 336 8.82 13.25 18.71
C ILE A 336 9.70 12.33 19.57
N GLY A 337 10.91 11.98 19.12
CA GLY A 337 11.83 11.11 19.84
C GLY A 337 12.72 11.80 20.90
N GLY A 338 12.49 13.08 21.21
CA GLY A 338 13.25 13.84 22.22
C GLY A 338 14.04 15.00 21.62
N GLU A 339 15.20 14.72 21.05
CA GLU A 339 16.06 15.69 20.35
C GLU A 339 15.80 15.67 18.84
N ASP A 340 16.38 16.60 18.08
CA ASP A 340 16.26 16.62 16.61
C ASP A 340 16.59 15.24 15.99
N SER A 341 15.94 14.90 14.88
CA SER A 341 16.25 13.65 14.19
C SER A 341 17.65 13.69 13.56
N ASN A 342 18.18 12.51 13.23
CA ASN A 342 19.23 12.41 12.21
C ASN A 342 18.66 12.79 10.83
N MET A 343 19.40 12.47 9.77
CA MET A 343 18.90 12.57 8.40
C MET A 343 17.57 11.80 8.26
N ALA A 344 16.55 12.49 7.76
CA ALA A 344 15.21 11.95 7.64
C ALA A 344 14.72 12.08 6.20
N VAL A 345 13.88 11.13 5.78
CA VAL A 345 13.33 11.10 4.43
C VAL A 345 11.83 11.20 4.49
N ILE A 346 11.26 12.10 3.69
CA ILE A 346 9.82 12.22 3.45
C ILE A 346 9.54 11.73 2.04
N GLU A 347 8.90 10.57 1.93
CA GLU A 347 8.43 10.00 0.68
C GLU A 347 6.94 10.32 0.51
N VAL A 348 6.62 11.18 -0.47
CA VAL A 348 5.27 11.58 -0.83
C VAL A 348 4.83 10.81 -2.07
N VAL A 349 3.94 9.84 -1.90
CA VAL A 349 3.29 9.15 -3.02
C VAL A 349 2.20 10.06 -3.56
N LEU A 350 2.16 10.28 -4.87
CA LEU A 350 1.20 11.13 -5.56
C LEU A 350 -0.06 10.37 -5.96
N PHE A 351 -1.13 11.12 -6.25
CA PHE A 351 -2.35 10.56 -6.83
C PHE A 351 -2.09 9.98 -8.23
N SER A 352 -2.83 8.93 -8.58
CA SER A 352 -2.75 8.38 -9.95
C SER A 352 -3.16 9.43 -10.98
N GLY A 353 -2.32 9.63 -12.00
CA GLY A 353 -2.54 10.58 -13.08
C GLY A 353 -2.07 12.02 -12.79
N PHE A 354 -1.32 12.24 -11.71
CA PHE A 354 -0.73 13.53 -11.36
C PHE A 354 0.79 13.47 -11.34
N GLU A 355 1.43 14.57 -11.72
CA GLU A 355 2.88 14.76 -11.67
C GLU A 355 3.24 16.04 -10.91
N PRO A 356 4.42 16.10 -10.26
CA PRO A 356 4.84 17.28 -9.52
C PRO A 356 5.39 18.37 -10.44
N ILE A 357 5.14 19.64 -10.08
CA ILE A 357 5.74 20.78 -10.76
C ILE A 357 7.17 20.97 -10.25
N LYS A 358 8.15 20.61 -11.09
CA LYS A 358 9.59 20.65 -10.74
C LYS A 358 10.05 22.01 -10.17
N GLY A 359 9.59 23.11 -10.77
CA GLY A 359 9.99 24.46 -10.34
C GLY A 359 9.56 24.83 -8.92
N ASP A 360 8.53 24.19 -8.37
CA ASP A 360 8.13 24.40 -6.97
C ASP A 360 9.04 23.62 -6.01
N LEU A 361 9.51 22.44 -6.42
CA LEU A 361 10.45 21.64 -5.63
C LEU A 361 11.86 22.26 -5.62
N GLU A 362 12.30 22.82 -6.75
CA GLU A 362 13.56 23.58 -6.82
C GLU A 362 13.53 24.75 -5.83
N LYS A 363 12.45 25.55 -5.83
CA LYS A 363 12.27 26.64 -4.86
C LYS A 363 12.18 26.16 -3.42
N ALA A 364 11.43 25.09 -3.16
CA ALA A 364 11.33 24.53 -1.81
C ALA A 364 12.69 24.08 -1.25
N THR A 365 13.60 23.64 -2.12
CA THR A 365 14.98 23.26 -1.75
C THR A 365 15.85 24.49 -1.49
N GLU A 366 15.64 25.59 -2.22
CA GLU A 366 16.35 26.85 -2.00
C GLU A 366 15.86 27.59 -0.75
N ASP A 367 14.56 27.56 -0.47
CA ASP A 367 13.91 28.28 0.64
C ASP A 367 14.07 27.57 2.00
N ASN A 368 14.32 26.25 2.00
CA ASN A 368 14.42 25.44 3.21
C ASN A 368 15.83 24.88 3.38
N GLU A 369 16.63 25.52 4.24
CA GLU A 369 18.02 25.13 4.52
C GLU A 369 18.18 23.68 5.02
N LEU A 370 17.13 23.09 5.60
CA LEU A 370 17.18 21.70 6.09
C LEU A 370 16.88 20.67 4.98
N LEU A 371 16.30 21.09 3.84
CA LEU A 371 16.02 20.22 2.71
C LEU A 371 17.25 20.11 1.82
N ALA A 372 18.04 19.06 2.02
CA ALA A 372 19.31 18.87 1.31
C ALA A 372 19.14 18.54 -0.18
N LYS A 373 18.14 17.71 -0.52
CA LYS A 373 17.84 17.33 -1.91
C LYS A 373 16.42 16.80 -2.07
N TYR A 374 15.96 16.79 -3.31
CA TYR A 374 14.75 16.09 -3.72
C TYR A 374 15.01 15.14 -4.89
N GLU A 375 14.23 14.08 -4.97
CA GLU A 375 14.18 13.15 -6.11
C GLU A 375 12.73 12.99 -6.56
N MET A 376 12.51 12.89 -7.87
CA MET A 376 11.19 12.70 -8.45
C MET A 376 11.15 11.41 -9.25
N THR A 377 10.06 10.69 -9.11
CA THR A 377 9.68 9.56 -9.96
C THR A 377 8.29 9.81 -10.54
N GLU A 378 7.79 8.96 -11.42
CA GLU A 378 6.43 9.08 -11.97
C GLU A 378 5.32 9.07 -10.90
N LYS A 379 5.60 8.50 -9.72
CA LYS A 379 4.59 8.29 -8.68
C LYS A 379 4.93 8.93 -7.33
N ASN A 380 6.21 9.21 -7.08
CA ASN A 380 6.68 9.64 -5.76
C ASN A 380 7.58 10.87 -5.88
N VAL A 381 7.47 11.76 -4.91
CA VAL A 381 8.46 12.79 -4.60
C VAL A 381 9.16 12.39 -3.31
N ILE A 382 10.48 12.29 -3.34
CA ILE A 382 11.31 11.91 -2.19
C ILE A 382 12.11 13.13 -1.76
N LEU A 383 11.95 13.55 -0.52
CA LEU A 383 12.60 14.72 0.08
C LEU A 383 13.57 14.26 1.15
N TYR A 384 14.82 14.70 1.09
CA TYR A 384 15.87 14.34 2.03
C TYR A 384 16.23 15.53 2.90
N PHE A 385 16.05 15.38 4.21
CA PHE A 385 16.34 16.41 5.19
C PHE A 385 17.57 16.03 5.99
N ASP A 386 18.47 16.99 6.22
CA ASP A 386 19.63 16.79 7.10
C ASP A 386 19.21 16.46 8.53
N LYS A 387 18.10 17.08 8.98
CA LYS A 387 17.39 16.77 10.22
C LYS A 387 15.95 17.29 10.18
N ILE A 388 15.06 16.67 10.96
CA ILE A 388 13.74 17.18 11.28
C ILE A 388 13.74 17.59 12.76
N PRO A 389 13.52 18.88 13.08
CA PRO A 389 13.56 19.35 14.45
C PRO A 389 12.48 18.75 15.34
N SER A 390 12.76 18.67 16.64
CA SER A 390 11.76 18.24 17.63
C SER A 390 10.89 19.40 18.12
N GLU A 391 11.43 20.62 18.14
CA GLU A 391 10.77 21.83 18.66
C GLU A 391 9.73 22.41 17.69
N SER A 392 10.01 22.44 16.39
CA SER A 392 9.16 23.05 15.37
C SER A 392 8.92 22.11 14.18
N PRO A 393 7.72 22.16 13.56
CA PRO A 393 7.46 21.37 12.37
C PRO A 393 8.17 21.95 11.15
N THR A 394 8.83 21.09 10.38
CA THR A 394 9.38 21.44 9.06
C THR A 394 8.35 21.10 7.99
N CYS A 395 8.01 22.08 7.15
CA CYS A 395 7.01 21.96 6.10
C CYS A 395 7.63 22.11 4.71
N VAL A 396 7.12 21.36 3.75
CA VAL A 396 7.42 21.51 2.32
C VAL A 396 6.12 21.58 1.54
N LYS A 397 6.02 22.58 0.67
CA LYS A 397 4.85 22.83 -0.16
C LYS A 397 5.22 22.84 -1.63
N PHE A 398 4.48 22.09 -2.45
CA PHE A 398 4.66 22.05 -3.90
C PHE A 398 3.35 21.71 -4.61
N ARG A 399 3.23 22.12 -5.88
CA ARG A 399 2.06 21.80 -6.69
C ARG A 399 2.22 20.50 -7.47
N ILE A 400 1.10 19.82 -7.67
CA ILE A 400 0.97 18.69 -8.59
C ILE A 400 -0.09 19.00 -9.65
N GLU A 401 0.18 18.60 -10.89
CA GLU A 401 -0.67 18.85 -12.05
C GLU A 401 -1.19 17.54 -12.63
N ARG A 402 -2.46 17.53 -13.06
CA ARG A 402 -3.08 16.36 -13.67
C ARG A 402 -2.59 16.15 -15.11
N GLN A 403 -1.94 15.02 -15.36
CA GLN A 403 -1.56 14.56 -16.70
C GLN A 403 -2.63 13.67 -17.36
N HIS A 404 -3.32 12.85 -16.55
CA HIS A 404 -4.32 11.91 -17.03
C HIS A 404 -5.58 11.95 -16.15
N VAL A 405 -6.74 11.90 -16.78
CA VAL A 405 -8.02 11.86 -16.06
C VAL A 405 -8.26 10.45 -15.52
N VAL A 406 -8.30 10.34 -14.19
CA VAL A 406 -8.62 9.10 -13.48
C VAL A 406 -10.01 9.23 -12.87
N TYR A 407 -10.92 8.29 -13.20
CA TYR A 407 -12.33 8.34 -12.81
C TYR A 407 -12.55 8.18 -11.29
N ASN A 408 -11.62 7.54 -10.59
CA ASN A 408 -11.68 7.31 -9.15
C ASN A 408 -10.30 7.52 -8.52
N VAL A 409 -9.96 8.77 -8.22
CA VAL A 409 -8.70 9.13 -7.57
C VAL A 409 -8.69 8.56 -6.16
N GLN A 410 -7.79 7.61 -5.91
CA GLN A 410 -7.61 7.02 -4.58
C GLN A 410 -6.73 7.93 -3.70
N SER A 411 -6.93 7.84 -2.38
CA SER A 411 -6.03 8.45 -1.40
C SER A 411 -4.60 7.93 -1.60
N ALA A 412 -3.63 8.81 -1.44
CA ALA A 412 -2.22 8.49 -1.47
C ALA A 412 -1.62 8.53 -0.06
N VAL A 413 -0.33 8.22 0.07
CA VAL A 413 0.36 8.14 1.37
C VAL A 413 1.61 9.01 1.39
N VAL A 414 1.88 9.58 2.54
CA VAL A 414 3.18 10.14 2.89
C VAL A 414 3.82 9.25 3.93
N LYS A 415 5.06 8.86 3.69
CA LYS A 415 5.87 8.09 4.64
C LYS A 415 7.06 8.93 5.08
N VAL A 416 7.25 9.08 6.38
CA VAL A 416 8.43 9.72 6.97
C VAL A 416 9.22 8.68 7.73
N TYR A 417 10.53 8.63 7.54
CA TYR A 417 11.40 7.69 8.24
C TYR A 417 12.79 8.25 8.49
N ASP A 418 13.42 7.80 9.57
CA ASP A 418 14.83 8.03 9.83
C ASP A 418 15.66 7.23 8.82
N TYR A 419 16.63 7.88 8.16
CA TYR A 419 17.45 7.25 7.13
C TYR A 419 18.35 6.13 7.67
N TYR A 420 18.88 6.31 8.89
CA TYR A 420 19.75 5.33 9.52
C TYR A 420 18.93 4.23 10.18
N ASN A 421 17.76 4.56 10.74
CA ASN A 421 16.85 3.56 11.33
C ASN A 421 15.45 3.57 10.69
N PRO A 422 15.28 2.93 9.51
CA PRO A 422 14.00 2.92 8.79
C PRO A 422 12.83 2.26 9.54
N MET A 423 13.08 1.53 10.63
CA MET A 423 12.03 1.01 11.50
C MET A 423 11.30 2.14 12.24
N HIS A 424 11.99 3.26 12.50
CA HIS A 424 11.37 4.49 12.99
C HIS A 424 10.68 5.19 11.82
N SER A 425 9.48 4.73 11.48
CA SER A 425 8.72 5.28 10.36
C SER A 425 7.26 5.51 10.72
N CYS A 426 6.69 6.53 10.10
CA CYS A 426 5.30 6.93 10.22
C CYS A 426 4.70 7.02 8.83
N THR A 427 3.45 6.62 8.68
CA THR A 427 2.71 6.71 7.41
C THR A 427 1.39 7.43 7.64
N GLN A 428 1.10 8.41 6.80
CA GLN A 428 -0.13 9.19 6.85
C GLN A 428 -0.80 9.17 5.47
N PHE A 429 -2.09 8.82 5.43
CA PHE A 429 -2.87 8.92 4.19
C PHE A 429 -3.30 10.37 3.94
N TYR A 430 -3.46 10.74 2.67
CA TYR A 430 -3.98 12.04 2.22
C TYR A 430 -4.74 11.90 0.89
N GLY A 431 -5.65 12.82 0.60
CA GLY A 431 -6.65 12.71 -0.46
C GLY A 431 -7.07 14.09 -0.95
N PRO A 432 -7.65 14.22 -2.16
CA PRO A 432 -8.00 15.51 -2.72
C PRO A 432 -9.16 16.18 -1.97
N GLY A 433 -8.93 17.37 -1.38
CA GLY A 433 -9.93 18.19 -0.68
C GLY A 433 -9.98 17.97 0.84
N SER A 434 -10.91 18.66 1.52
CA SER A 434 -11.11 18.60 2.99
C SER A 434 -11.76 17.29 3.49
N THR A 435 -11.99 16.33 2.60
CA THR A 435 -12.51 15.01 2.94
C THR A 435 -11.38 14.15 3.48
N SER A 436 -11.56 13.57 4.67
CA SER A 436 -10.57 12.67 5.25
C SER A 436 -10.18 11.57 4.24
N PRO A 437 -8.88 11.37 3.98
CA PRO A 437 -8.36 10.33 3.10
C PRO A 437 -8.63 8.91 3.60
N LEU A 438 -9.06 8.79 4.86
CA LEU A 438 -9.66 7.59 5.45
C LEU A 438 -11.06 7.34 4.88
N LEU A 439 -11.23 7.46 3.57
CA LEU A 439 -12.32 6.82 2.88
C LEU A 439 -12.09 5.31 2.99
N LYS A 440 -13.04 4.63 3.66
CA LYS A 440 -13.41 3.20 3.51
C LYS A 440 -13.05 2.20 4.61
N LEU A 441 -12.67 2.57 5.83
CA LEU A 441 -12.76 1.60 6.93
C LEU A 441 -13.61 2.14 8.08
N VAL A 442 -14.68 1.42 8.40
CA VAL A 442 -15.39 1.58 9.67
C VAL A 442 -14.64 0.70 10.66
N CYS A 443 -13.81 1.32 11.48
CA CYS A 443 -13.03 0.65 12.52
C CYS A 443 -13.66 0.90 13.89
N GLU A 444 -13.86 -0.15 14.68
CA GLU A 444 -14.09 -0.07 16.12
C GLU A 444 -13.12 -1.02 16.83
N GLY A 445 -12.23 -0.46 17.65
CA GLY A 445 -11.10 -1.22 18.22
C GLY A 445 -10.17 -1.75 17.13
N ASN A 446 -9.89 -3.06 17.16
CA ASN A 446 -8.98 -3.73 16.22
C ASN A 446 -9.68 -4.34 14.99
N GLN A 447 -11.00 -4.22 14.89
CA GLN A 447 -11.76 -4.73 13.75
C GLN A 447 -12.16 -3.57 12.85
N CYS A 448 -11.74 -3.67 11.59
CA CYS A 448 -12.09 -2.70 10.57
C CYS A 448 -12.83 -3.40 9.44
N GLN A 449 -14.03 -2.93 9.12
CA GLN A 449 -14.77 -3.40 7.97
C GLN A 449 -14.55 -2.44 6.78
N CYS A 450 -14.29 -3.02 5.61
CA CYS A 450 -14.23 -2.27 4.37
C CYS A 450 -15.62 -1.68 4.08
N ALA A 451 -15.75 -0.36 4.19
CA ALA A 451 -16.99 0.36 3.92
C ALA A 451 -17.07 0.81 2.44
N GLU A 452 -16.49 0.01 1.55
CA GLU A 452 -16.53 0.24 0.11
C GLU A 452 -17.89 -0.14 -0.53
N ALA A 453 -18.99 0.05 0.21
CA ALA A 453 -20.33 -0.25 -0.26
C ALA A 453 -20.86 0.83 -1.22
N GLN A 454 -21.43 0.40 -2.34
CA GLN A 454 -22.11 1.27 -3.31
C GLN A 454 -23.39 1.85 -2.70
N CYS A 455 -23.80 3.06 -3.09
CA CYS A 455 -25.01 3.70 -2.55
C CYS A 455 -26.31 2.90 -2.81
N PRO A 456 -27.35 3.09 -1.98
CA PRO A 456 -28.68 2.56 -2.25
C PRO A 456 -29.21 2.97 -3.62
N MET A 457 -29.96 2.07 -4.26
CA MET A 457 -30.54 2.31 -5.57
C MET A 457 -31.46 3.54 -5.57
N LYS A 458 -31.32 4.42 -6.58
CA LYS A 458 -32.18 5.61 -6.75
C LYS A 458 -33.65 5.26 -7.01
N GLU A 459 -33.91 4.17 -7.76
CA GLU A 459 -35.27 3.68 -8.03
C GLU A 459 -35.41 2.22 -7.53
N PRO A 460 -35.61 2.01 -6.22
CA PRO A 460 -35.53 0.68 -5.60
C PRO A 460 -36.64 -0.30 -6.04
N PHE A 461 -37.79 0.21 -6.49
CA PHE A 461 -38.98 -0.60 -6.82
C PHE A 461 -39.38 -0.52 -8.30
N LEU A 462 -38.47 -0.09 -9.18
CA LEU A 462 -38.77 0.11 -10.60
C LEU A 462 -39.29 -1.16 -11.30
N ASP A 463 -38.76 -2.33 -10.92
CA ASP A 463 -39.17 -3.63 -11.43
C ASP A 463 -40.59 -4.02 -10.98
N VAL A 464 -40.93 -3.76 -9.71
CA VAL A 464 -42.28 -3.95 -9.15
C VAL A 464 -43.27 -3.00 -9.83
N GLU A 465 -42.87 -1.76 -10.09
CA GLU A 465 -43.73 -0.78 -10.72
C GLU A 465 -44.01 -1.09 -12.20
N ARG A 466 -43.01 -1.60 -12.93
CA ARG A 466 -43.12 -2.03 -14.33
C ARG A 466 -43.87 -3.34 -14.50
N ALA A 467 -44.04 -4.14 -13.44
CA ALA A 467 -44.84 -5.36 -13.51
C ALA A 467 -46.31 -5.02 -13.83
N GLY A 468 -46.85 -5.57 -14.91
CA GLY A 468 -48.14 -5.12 -15.47
C GLY A 468 -49.33 -5.17 -14.49
N THR A 469 -49.83 -6.37 -14.19
CA THR A 469 -51.02 -6.55 -13.34
C THR A 469 -50.69 -6.47 -11.85
N THR A 470 -51.65 -6.08 -11.01
CA THR A 470 -51.47 -6.01 -9.54
C THR A 470 -51.02 -7.35 -8.95
N LEU A 471 -51.50 -8.48 -9.48
CA LEU A 471 -51.04 -9.83 -9.11
C LEU A 471 -49.54 -10.02 -9.36
N LYS A 472 -49.03 -9.58 -10.53
CA LYS A 472 -47.60 -9.65 -10.85
C LYS A 472 -46.76 -8.71 -9.97
N LYS A 473 -47.27 -7.52 -9.66
CA LYS A 473 -46.61 -6.59 -8.72
C LYS A 473 -46.45 -7.21 -7.33
N ARG A 474 -47.53 -7.80 -6.81
CA ARG A 474 -47.55 -8.50 -5.52
C ARG A 474 -46.58 -9.69 -5.50
N ALA A 475 -46.57 -10.51 -6.54
CA ALA A 475 -45.65 -11.63 -6.67
C ALA A 475 -44.18 -11.17 -6.69
N LYS A 476 -43.85 -10.13 -7.47
CA LYS A 476 -42.48 -9.58 -7.56
C LYS A 476 -42.03 -8.96 -6.25
N LEU A 477 -42.90 -8.23 -5.56
CA LEU A 477 -42.60 -7.67 -4.24
C LEU A 477 -42.36 -8.77 -3.20
N ARG A 478 -43.15 -9.84 -3.23
CA ARG A 478 -42.93 -11.02 -2.36
C ARG A 478 -41.61 -11.71 -2.65
N GLU A 479 -41.27 -11.92 -3.92
CA GLU A 479 -39.98 -12.46 -4.34
C GLU A 479 -38.81 -11.59 -3.82
N LEU A 480 -38.93 -10.27 -3.97
CA LEU A 480 -37.95 -9.31 -3.51
C LEU A 480 -37.73 -9.40 -1.99
N VAL A 481 -38.78 -9.40 -1.18
CA VAL A 481 -38.67 -9.44 0.29
C VAL A 481 -38.26 -10.83 0.81
N CYS A 482 -38.77 -11.91 0.22
CA CYS A 482 -38.52 -13.25 0.73
C CYS A 482 -37.22 -13.88 0.23
N GLN A 483 -36.85 -13.66 -1.04
CA GLN A 483 -35.73 -14.36 -1.67
C GLN A 483 -34.48 -13.48 -1.82
N GLN A 484 -34.61 -12.16 -1.88
CA GLN A 484 -33.49 -11.28 -2.22
C GLN A 484 -32.95 -10.45 -1.04
N HIS A 485 -33.70 -10.36 0.06
CA HIS A 485 -33.37 -9.58 1.26
C HIS A 485 -33.59 -10.44 2.50
N ASP A 486 -32.81 -10.22 3.55
CA ASP A 486 -32.85 -11.02 4.77
C ASP A 486 -33.93 -10.48 5.71
N PHE A 487 -33.97 -9.16 5.91
CA PHE A 487 -34.94 -8.49 6.77
C PHE A 487 -35.81 -7.48 6.00
N ALA A 488 -36.98 -7.18 6.57
CA ALA A 488 -37.88 -6.14 6.07
C ALA A 488 -38.64 -5.46 7.21
N TRP A 489 -38.47 -4.15 7.34
CA TRP A 489 -39.01 -3.36 8.46
C TRP A 489 -39.72 -2.09 8.00
N ILE A 490 -40.59 -1.61 8.88
CA ILE A 490 -41.18 -0.27 8.82
C ILE A 490 -40.80 0.46 10.09
N GLY A 491 -40.35 1.70 9.97
CA GLY A 491 -39.97 2.49 11.13
C GLY A 491 -39.73 3.96 10.81
N VAL A 492 -39.33 4.70 11.84
CA VAL A 492 -39.14 6.15 11.80
C VAL A 492 -37.68 6.49 12.03
N VAL A 493 -37.18 7.49 11.30
CA VAL A 493 -35.81 8.01 11.47
C VAL A 493 -35.77 8.95 12.67
N SER A 494 -35.04 8.57 13.72
CA SER A 494 -34.88 9.36 14.95
C SER A 494 -33.81 10.45 14.81
N SER A 495 -32.69 10.14 14.11
CA SER A 495 -31.59 11.07 13.82
C SER A 495 -30.84 10.61 12.56
N ASN A 496 -30.14 11.56 11.92
CA ASN A 496 -29.27 11.33 10.77
C ASN A 496 -28.10 12.32 10.91
N ASN A 497 -26.98 11.85 11.47
CA ASN A 497 -25.80 12.66 11.78
C ASN A 497 -24.62 12.21 10.94
N VAL A 498 -23.81 13.15 10.45
CA VAL A 498 -22.57 12.83 9.75
C VAL A 498 -21.40 12.78 10.74
N VAL A 499 -20.72 11.64 10.80
CA VAL A 499 -19.53 11.42 11.62
C VAL A 499 -18.48 10.72 10.75
N ASN A 500 -17.28 11.29 10.66
CA ASN A 500 -16.14 10.71 9.93
C ASN A 500 -16.44 10.32 8.46
N GLY A 501 -17.24 11.13 7.75
CA GLY A 501 -17.61 10.88 6.34
C GLY A 501 -18.73 9.85 6.13
N TYR A 502 -19.37 9.39 7.22
CA TYR A 502 -20.52 8.48 7.19
C TYR A 502 -21.74 9.12 7.86
N ARG A 503 -22.92 8.80 7.34
CA ARG A 503 -24.22 9.08 7.97
C ARG A 503 -24.54 7.97 8.94
N HIS A 504 -24.64 8.33 10.20
CA HIS A 504 -25.16 7.50 11.29
C HIS A 504 -26.64 7.83 11.45
N ILE A 505 -27.48 6.90 11.02
CA ILE A 505 -28.93 7.06 11.01
C ILE A 505 -29.50 6.16 12.09
N THR A 506 -30.05 6.77 13.14
CA THR A 506 -30.75 6.03 14.19
C THR A 506 -32.19 5.82 13.76
N PHE A 507 -32.59 4.56 13.64
CA PHE A 507 -33.90 4.16 13.13
C PHE A 507 -34.67 3.36 14.18
N ARG A 508 -35.91 3.76 14.45
CA ARG A 508 -36.79 3.08 15.40
C ARG A 508 -37.80 2.23 14.63
N VAL A 509 -37.75 0.91 14.81
CA VAL A 509 -38.63 -0.02 14.10
C VAL A 509 -40.00 -0.04 14.76
N ASP A 510 -41.05 0.22 13.97
CA ASP A 510 -42.45 0.17 14.40
C ASP A 510 -43.10 -1.18 14.07
N THR A 511 -42.69 -1.81 12.96
CA THR A 511 -43.28 -3.07 12.49
C THR A 511 -42.22 -3.93 11.81
N VAL A 512 -42.14 -5.19 12.22
CA VAL A 512 -41.28 -6.19 11.60
C VAL A 512 -42.13 -6.99 10.61
N ILE A 513 -41.83 -6.85 9.33
CA ILE A 513 -42.48 -7.64 8.27
C ILE A 513 -41.77 -8.98 8.16
N LYS A 514 -40.45 -8.97 8.01
CA LYS A 514 -39.60 -10.16 7.94
C LYS A 514 -38.46 -10.03 8.95
N GLU A 515 -38.33 -11.03 9.80
CA GLU A 515 -37.19 -11.18 10.70
C GLU A 515 -35.93 -11.53 9.91
N GLY A 516 -34.82 -10.89 10.26
CA GLY A 516 -33.49 -11.29 9.82
C GLY A 516 -32.81 -12.15 10.90
N LEU A 517 -31.53 -11.91 11.11
CA LEU A 517 -30.74 -12.51 12.19
C LEU A 517 -31.26 -12.10 13.58
N GLU A 518 -31.74 -10.86 13.70
CA GLU A 518 -32.38 -10.36 14.93
C GLU A 518 -33.89 -10.72 14.97
N ARG A 519 -34.33 -11.28 16.11
CA ARG A 519 -35.74 -11.59 16.38
C ARG A 519 -36.59 -10.34 16.60
N SER A 520 -37.88 -10.40 16.27
CA SER A 520 -38.80 -9.25 16.33
C SER A 520 -38.79 -8.51 17.68
N ASP A 521 -38.74 -9.24 18.79
CA ASP A 521 -38.78 -8.68 20.15
C ASP A 521 -37.55 -7.81 20.45
N SER A 522 -36.37 -8.19 19.94
CA SER A 522 -35.12 -7.42 20.06
C SER A 522 -35.10 -6.22 19.11
N VAL A 523 -35.75 -6.34 17.96
CA VAL A 523 -35.77 -5.28 16.95
C VAL A 523 -36.68 -4.13 17.36
N MET A 524 -37.84 -4.42 17.97
CA MET A 524 -38.85 -3.43 18.34
C MET A 524 -38.58 -2.70 19.68
N THR A 525 -37.75 -3.25 20.55
CA THR A 525 -37.49 -2.69 21.90
C THR A 525 -36.41 -1.61 21.93
N GLY A 526 -35.64 -1.44 20.84
CA GLY A 526 -34.54 -0.49 20.77
C GLY A 526 -34.53 0.36 19.49
N THR A 527 -33.40 1.04 19.27
CA THR A 527 -33.12 1.71 17.99
C THR A 527 -32.01 0.98 17.26
N LYS A 528 -32.08 0.96 15.93
CA LYS A 528 -31.09 0.34 15.05
C LYS A 528 -30.25 1.41 14.39
N LEU A 529 -28.96 1.15 14.29
CA LEU A 529 -28.02 2.04 13.64
C LEU A 529 -27.86 1.62 12.18
N PHE A 530 -28.30 2.48 11.27
CA PHE A 530 -27.99 2.40 9.86
C PHE A 530 -26.79 3.27 9.53
N VAL A 531 -25.90 2.77 8.68
CA VAL A 531 -24.68 3.48 8.27
C VAL A 531 -24.65 3.62 6.75
N ALA A 532 -24.40 4.83 6.26
CA ALA A 532 -24.26 5.11 4.83
C ALA A 532 -23.12 6.10 4.57
N ARG A 533 -22.64 6.23 3.34
CA ARG A 533 -21.67 7.29 3.01
C ARG A 533 -22.36 8.65 3.01
N GLU A 534 -21.64 9.69 3.43
CA GLU A 534 -22.11 11.08 3.40
C GLU A 534 -22.58 11.52 2.01
N LEU A 535 -21.80 11.15 0.98
CA LEU A 535 -22.06 11.48 -0.43
C LEU A 535 -23.24 10.70 -1.06
N CYS A 536 -23.79 9.68 -0.38
CA CYS A 536 -24.95 8.95 -0.89
C CYS A 536 -26.23 9.75 -0.65
N SER A 537 -26.65 10.53 -1.64
CA SER A 537 -27.90 11.30 -1.57
C SER A 537 -29.14 10.42 -1.35
N THR A 538 -29.12 9.16 -1.81
CA THR A 538 -30.22 8.20 -1.62
C THR A 538 -30.34 7.69 -0.17
N ALA A 539 -29.32 7.92 0.66
CA ALA A 539 -29.31 7.56 2.07
C ALA A 539 -29.49 8.78 2.99
N ASP A 540 -29.80 9.95 2.44
CA ASP A 540 -30.09 11.15 3.23
C ASP A 540 -31.53 11.13 3.76
N LEU A 541 -31.77 10.23 4.71
CA LEU A 541 -33.10 10.00 5.26
C LEU A 541 -33.54 11.16 6.16
N ILE A 542 -34.78 11.61 5.96
CA ILE A 542 -35.33 12.78 6.66
C ILE A 542 -35.75 12.37 8.07
N ARG A 543 -35.30 13.14 9.07
CA ARG A 543 -35.66 12.93 10.47
C ARG A 543 -37.16 13.09 10.69
N GLY A 544 -37.77 12.14 11.40
CA GLY A 544 -39.19 12.13 11.74
C GLY A 544 -40.09 11.48 10.70
N GLU A 545 -39.59 11.21 9.50
CA GLU A 545 -40.34 10.52 8.46
C GLU A 545 -40.27 9.00 8.60
N ARG A 546 -41.25 8.33 7.99
CA ARG A 546 -41.41 6.87 8.07
C ARG A 546 -41.01 6.19 6.75
N TYR A 547 -40.22 5.13 6.86
CA TYR A 547 -39.67 4.39 5.72
C TYR A 547 -39.95 2.90 5.80
N PHE A 548 -40.17 2.28 4.63
CA PHE A 548 -39.95 0.84 4.43
C PHE A 548 -38.47 0.62 4.13
N VAL A 549 -37.85 -0.31 4.84
CA VAL A 549 -36.45 -0.68 4.66
C VAL A 549 -36.34 -2.18 4.47
N PHE A 550 -35.84 -2.60 3.31
CA PHE A 550 -35.50 -4.01 3.02
C PHE A 550 -34.00 -4.10 2.80
N GLY A 551 -33.33 -5.04 3.44
CA GLY A 551 -31.87 -5.12 3.40
C GLY A 551 -31.34 -6.51 3.68
N ARG A 552 -30.00 -6.61 3.72
CA ARG A 552 -29.29 -7.81 4.14
C ARG A 552 -28.72 -7.61 5.52
N ASP A 553 -28.67 -8.68 6.30
CA ASP A 553 -28.08 -8.63 7.63
C ASP A 553 -26.58 -8.36 7.53
N SER A 554 -26.07 -7.66 8.55
CA SER A 554 -24.66 -7.39 8.74
C SER A 554 -24.04 -8.39 9.72
N GLU A 555 -22.71 -8.55 9.68
CA GLU A 555 -22.01 -9.28 10.73
C GLU A 555 -22.13 -8.54 12.08
N PRO A 556 -22.45 -9.24 13.18
CA PRO A 556 -22.50 -8.63 14.51
C PRO A 556 -21.14 -8.10 14.94
N SER A 557 -21.12 -6.90 15.53
CA SER A 557 -19.92 -6.29 16.12
C SER A 557 -20.01 -6.31 17.65
N GLU A 558 -18.90 -6.55 18.33
CA GLU A 558 -18.84 -6.58 19.80
C GLU A 558 -18.19 -5.29 20.32
N LYS A 559 -18.87 -4.60 21.22
CA LYS A 559 -18.39 -3.35 21.83
C LYS A 559 -18.69 -3.37 23.32
N ASP A 560 -17.65 -3.24 24.15
CA ASP A 560 -17.75 -3.21 25.62
C ASP A 560 -18.52 -4.41 26.22
N GLY A 561 -18.46 -5.59 25.56
CA GLY A 561 -19.17 -6.81 25.96
C GLY A 561 -20.64 -6.88 25.50
N GLU A 562 -21.13 -5.87 24.77
CA GLU A 562 -22.45 -5.86 24.14
C GLU A 562 -22.34 -6.10 22.63
N THR A 563 -23.21 -6.96 22.09
CA THR A 563 -23.30 -7.19 20.65
C THR A 563 -24.17 -6.11 20.01
N ILE A 564 -23.58 -5.29 19.14
CA ILE A 564 -24.26 -4.24 18.39
C ILE A 564 -24.36 -4.65 16.92
N MET A 565 -25.58 -4.65 16.40
CA MET A 565 -25.87 -4.88 14.98
C MET A 565 -25.91 -3.55 14.21
N LYS A 566 -25.24 -3.51 13.05
CA LYS A 566 -25.07 -2.30 12.23
C LYS A 566 -25.48 -2.53 10.79
N TYR A 567 -26.52 -1.84 10.35
CA TYR A 567 -27.10 -2.08 9.04
C TYR A 567 -26.53 -1.12 7.98
N ASN A 568 -25.79 -1.64 7.01
CA ASN A 568 -25.21 -0.82 5.94
C ASN A 568 -26.28 -0.49 4.88
N LEU A 569 -26.51 0.80 4.63
CA LEU A 569 -27.35 1.26 3.51
C LEU A 569 -26.54 1.24 2.23
N ASP A 570 -26.55 0.10 1.55
CA ASP A 570 -25.82 -0.13 0.30
C ASP A 570 -26.75 -0.42 -0.89
N LYS A 571 -26.17 -0.83 -2.03
CA LYS A 571 -26.90 -1.21 -3.26
C LYS A 571 -27.94 -2.33 -3.07
N HIS A 572 -27.80 -3.14 -2.01
CA HIS A 572 -28.70 -4.22 -1.65
C HIS A 572 -29.84 -3.73 -0.74
N VAL A 573 -29.84 -2.47 -0.32
CA VAL A 573 -30.95 -1.89 0.43
C VAL A 573 -31.98 -1.28 -0.50
N ARG A 574 -33.26 -1.42 -0.12
CA ARG A 574 -34.42 -0.83 -0.77
C ARG A 574 -35.14 0.05 0.23
N LEU A 575 -35.27 1.33 -0.12
CA LEU A 575 -35.89 2.35 0.72
C LEU A 575 -37.15 2.87 0.05
N PHE A 576 -38.24 2.99 0.78
CA PHE A 576 -39.43 3.70 0.31
C PHE A 576 -39.95 4.61 1.40
N ASN A 577 -39.97 5.91 1.12
CA ASN A 577 -40.56 6.91 2.01
C ASN A 577 -42.09 6.79 1.96
N THR A 578 -42.70 6.52 3.11
CA THR A 578 -44.16 6.35 3.17
C THR A 578 -44.93 7.65 2.99
N ASP A 579 -44.30 8.80 3.25
CA ASP A 579 -44.91 10.11 3.11
C ASP A 579 -44.96 10.56 1.64
N GLU A 580 -44.18 9.94 0.73
CA GLU A 580 -44.32 10.11 -0.73
C GLU A 580 -45.71 9.68 -1.27
N ARG A 581 -46.49 8.90 -0.50
CA ARG A 581 -47.88 8.60 -0.85
C ARG A 581 -48.73 9.87 -0.97
N LEU A 582 -48.35 10.95 -0.27
CA LEU A 582 -49.09 12.20 -0.27
C LEU A 582 -48.74 13.06 -1.48
N THR A 583 -47.60 12.82 -2.12
CA THR A 583 -47.03 13.72 -3.14
C THR A 583 -47.23 13.23 -4.57
N SER A 584 -47.39 11.91 -4.82
CA SER A 584 -47.57 11.41 -6.20
C SER A 584 -48.57 10.25 -6.38
N VAL A 585 -49.23 10.21 -7.55
CA VAL A 585 -50.10 9.09 -7.97
C VAL A 585 -49.31 7.77 -8.07
N ARG A 586 -48.04 7.85 -8.48
CA ARG A 586 -47.12 6.69 -8.56
C ARG A 586 -46.86 6.12 -7.17
N GLY A 587 -46.52 6.97 -6.20
CA GLY A 587 -46.31 6.63 -4.79
C GLY A 587 -47.54 6.00 -4.14
N ARG A 588 -48.75 6.54 -4.39
CA ARG A 588 -50.01 5.93 -3.89
C ARG A 588 -50.22 4.50 -4.37
N LYS A 589 -49.97 4.23 -5.65
CA LYS A 589 -50.11 2.87 -6.22
C LYS A 589 -49.08 1.92 -5.61
N LEU A 590 -47.82 2.34 -5.49
CA LEU A 590 -46.78 1.51 -4.88
C LEU A 590 -47.05 1.24 -3.40
N TYR A 591 -47.45 2.28 -2.64
CA TYR A 591 -47.85 2.14 -1.24
C TYR A 591 -49.00 1.14 -1.06
N SER A 592 -49.99 1.13 -1.95
CA SER A 592 -51.09 0.15 -1.86
C SER A 592 -50.63 -1.31 -2.04
N VAL A 593 -49.57 -1.54 -2.82
CA VAL A 593 -48.95 -2.87 -3.01
C VAL A 593 -48.10 -3.24 -1.81
N LEU A 594 -47.35 -2.28 -1.24
CA LEU A 594 -46.59 -2.47 0.00
C LEU A 594 -47.50 -2.77 1.20
N GLN A 595 -48.64 -2.09 1.32
CA GLN A 595 -49.61 -2.35 2.38
C GLN A 595 -50.25 -3.74 2.27
N TRP A 596 -50.50 -4.21 1.04
CA TRP A 596 -50.93 -5.61 0.83
C TRP A 596 -49.89 -6.59 1.41
N LEU A 597 -48.60 -6.33 1.20
CA LEU A 597 -47.53 -7.16 1.73
C LEU A 597 -47.60 -7.22 3.26
N VAL A 598 -47.69 -6.07 3.94
CA VAL A 598 -47.81 -6.00 5.41
C VAL A 598 -48.99 -6.85 5.90
N SER A 599 -50.17 -6.64 5.32
CA SER A 599 -51.38 -7.37 5.72
C SER A 599 -51.34 -8.88 5.43
N GLY A 600 -50.59 -9.29 4.40
CA GLY A 600 -50.39 -10.70 4.07
C GLY A 600 -49.42 -11.37 5.04
N PHE A 601 -48.39 -10.65 5.45
CA PHE A 601 -47.37 -11.13 6.37
C PHE A 601 -47.93 -11.31 7.79
N GLU A 602 -48.76 -10.39 8.26
CA GLU A 602 -49.45 -10.47 9.56
C GLU A 602 -50.40 -11.67 9.68
N ARG A 603 -50.94 -12.17 8.55
CA ARG A 603 -52.01 -13.18 8.57
C ARG A 603 -51.54 -14.61 8.35
N GLN A 604 -50.45 -14.84 7.62
CA GLN A 604 -50.14 -16.18 7.09
C GLN A 604 -48.71 -16.68 7.28
N GLY A 605 -47.75 -15.85 7.72
CA GLY A 605 -46.34 -16.28 7.84
C GLY A 605 -45.71 -16.53 6.45
N ALA A 606 -44.82 -15.65 6.04
CA ALA A 606 -45.15 -14.94 4.82
C ALA A 606 -44.28 -15.22 3.58
N CYS A 607 -43.33 -16.14 3.70
CA CYS A 607 -42.52 -16.56 2.55
C CYS A 607 -42.98 -17.87 1.94
N HIS A 608 -44.09 -18.44 2.45
CA HIS A 608 -44.77 -19.55 1.79
C HIS A 608 -45.81 -19.06 0.75
N PRO A 609 -46.01 -19.83 -0.34
CA PRO A 609 -46.82 -19.43 -1.50
C PRO A 609 -48.26 -19.05 -1.21
#